data_AF-A0A0F2LK02-F1
#
_entry.id   AF-A0A0F2LK02-F1
#
_cell.length_a   1.000
_cell.length_b   1.000
_cell.length_c   1.000
_cell.angle_alpha   90.00
_cell.angle_beta   90.00
_cell.angle_gamma   90.00
#
_symmetry.space_group_name_H-M   'P 1'
#
loop_
_entity.id
_entity.type
_entity.pdbx_description
1 polymer ?
#
loop_
_entity_poly.entity_id
_entity_poly.type
_entity_poly.pdbx_seq_one_letter_code
_entity_poly.pdbx_strand_id
1 'polypeptide(L)'
;MPGGRGRIGVILPANNAGMEYDLWKMAPEGVTIHVTRMRPTKGCEPSDLDEFERELREAYHLLEEVSDVVIYGRTYGTHKHAHLIRKAIGNVVIPEEEVVKLLKKLGAKKVWVGTPYVKERTLEEVSWIRENGFEVTGYDGLGKVKGVDISNTPVFTIY
;
A
#
# COMPACT_ATOMS: atom_id res chain seq x y z
N MET A 1 8.05 -13.24 -25.03
CA MET A 1 6.67 -13.30 -24.48
C MET A 1 6.44 -12.09 -23.59
N PRO A 2 5.21 -11.55 -23.49
CA PRO A 2 4.91 -10.47 -22.55
C PRO A 2 5.26 -10.90 -21.11
N GLY A 3 5.76 -9.97 -20.30
CA GLY A 3 6.21 -10.25 -18.93
C GLY A 3 7.52 -11.06 -18.84
N GLY A 4 8.32 -11.09 -19.91
CA GLY A 4 9.58 -11.86 -19.94
C GLY A 4 10.72 -11.28 -19.10
N ARG A 5 10.61 -10.00 -18.68
CA ARG A 5 11.58 -9.36 -17.78
C ARG A 5 11.16 -9.44 -16.31
N GLY A 6 9.87 -9.55 -16.05
CA GLY A 6 9.33 -9.74 -14.72
C GLY A 6 7.82 -9.54 -14.66
N ARG A 7 7.19 -10.11 -13.65
CA ARG A 7 5.75 -10.02 -13.40
C ARG A 7 5.50 -9.64 -11.95
N ILE A 8 4.77 -8.54 -11.76
CA ILE A 8 4.47 -8.00 -10.44
C ILE A 8 2.99 -8.28 -10.14
N GLY A 9 2.74 -9.10 -9.14
CA GLY A 9 1.42 -9.30 -8.55
C GLY A 9 1.08 -8.12 -7.62
N VAL A 10 -0.20 -7.77 -7.51
CA VAL A 10 -0.65 -6.68 -6.65
C VAL A 10 -1.98 -7.06 -6.01
N ILE A 11 -2.00 -7.05 -4.67
CA ILE A 11 -3.22 -7.20 -3.87
C ILE A 11 -3.64 -5.81 -3.39
N LEU A 12 -4.80 -5.32 -3.82
CA LEU A 12 -5.25 -3.95 -3.54
C LEU A 12 -6.72 -3.86 -3.10
N PRO A 13 -7.16 -2.76 -2.47
CA PRO A 13 -8.56 -2.61 -2.08
C PRO A 13 -9.45 -2.53 -3.32
N ALA A 14 -10.64 -3.14 -3.28
CA ALA A 14 -11.58 -3.15 -4.41
C ALA A 14 -11.87 -1.76 -5.01
N ASN A 15 -11.84 -0.71 -4.19
CA ASN A 15 -12.15 0.66 -4.57
C ASN A 15 -10.90 1.53 -4.89
N ASN A 16 -9.71 0.94 -5.01
CA ASN A 16 -8.52 1.66 -5.45
C ASN A 16 -8.47 1.65 -6.98
N ALA A 17 -8.47 2.83 -7.59
CA ALA A 17 -8.39 3.03 -9.03
C ALA A 17 -7.13 3.79 -9.49
N GLY A 18 -6.23 4.14 -8.57
CA GLY A 18 -5.00 4.89 -8.88
C GLY A 18 -3.78 4.00 -9.05
N MET A 19 -3.59 3.00 -8.16
CA MET A 19 -2.32 2.28 -8.07
C MET A 19 -2.05 1.40 -9.30
N GLU A 20 -3.09 0.83 -9.92
CA GLU A 20 -2.93 0.06 -11.17
C GLU A 20 -2.35 0.95 -12.29
N TYR A 21 -2.86 2.18 -12.42
CA TYR A 21 -2.36 3.16 -13.38
C TYR A 21 -0.91 3.53 -13.10
N ASP A 22 -0.58 3.88 -11.85
CA ASP A 22 0.78 4.29 -11.48
C ASP A 22 1.79 3.17 -11.72
N LEU A 23 1.48 1.94 -11.32
CA LEU A 23 2.36 0.78 -11.52
C LEU A 23 2.59 0.49 -12.99
N TRP A 24 1.55 0.54 -13.83
CA TRP A 24 1.72 0.37 -15.27
C TRP A 24 2.53 1.49 -15.92
N LYS A 25 2.44 2.73 -15.42
CA LYS A 25 3.26 3.86 -15.89
C LYS A 25 4.72 3.75 -15.46
N MET A 26 5.00 3.17 -14.30
CA MET A 26 6.35 2.95 -13.78
C MET A 26 7.00 1.68 -14.33
N ALA A 27 6.22 0.71 -14.81
CA ALA A 27 6.72 -0.56 -15.31
C ALA A 27 7.65 -0.37 -16.52
N PRO A 28 8.92 -0.82 -16.46
CA PRO A 28 9.82 -0.76 -17.60
C PRO A 28 9.41 -1.78 -18.67
N GLU A 29 9.95 -1.63 -19.88
CA GLU A 29 9.70 -2.57 -20.97
C GLU A 29 9.99 -4.02 -20.56
N GLY A 30 9.03 -4.90 -20.85
CA GLY A 30 9.08 -6.32 -20.54
C GLY A 30 8.53 -6.72 -19.17
N VAL A 31 8.14 -5.75 -18.32
CA VAL A 31 7.48 -5.99 -17.02
C VAL A 31 5.96 -5.85 -17.15
N THR A 32 5.21 -6.75 -16.50
CA THR A 32 3.74 -6.72 -16.48
C THR A 32 3.18 -6.68 -15.05
N ILE A 33 2.01 -6.05 -14.88
CA ILE A 33 1.32 -5.93 -13.60
C ILE A 33 0.06 -6.81 -13.61
N HIS A 34 -0.12 -7.63 -12.57
CA HIS A 34 -1.25 -8.54 -12.41
C HIS A 34 -1.92 -8.29 -11.06
N VAL A 35 -3.24 -8.18 -11.05
CA VAL A 35 -3.97 -7.55 -9.95
C VAL A 35 -5.07 -8.46 -9.43
N THR A 36 -5.22 -8.50 -8.11
CA THR A 36 -6.40 -9.04 -7.44
C THR A 36 -6.90 -8.06 -6.40
N ARG A 37 -8.19 -8.15 -6.07
CA ARG A 37 -8.88 -7.19 -5.20
C ARG A 37 -9.33 -7.87 -3.92
N MET A 38 -9.14 -7.19 -2.80
CA MET A 38 -9.76 -7.55 -1.52
C MET A 38 -10.93 -6.61 -1.21
N ARG A 39 -11.91 -7.13 -0.47
CA ARG A 39 -13.10 -6.36 -0.07
C ARG A 39 -12.69 -5.13 0.77
N PRO A 40 -13.45 -4.02 0.68
CA PRO A 40 -13.23 -2.88 1.57
C PRO A 40 -13.42 -3.30 3.02
N THR A 41 -12.46 -2.94 3.88
CA THR A 41 -12.50 -3.17 5.32
C THR A 41 -12.82 -1.87 6.07
N LYS A 42 -13.31 -2.00 7.30
CA LYS A 42 -13.47 -0.87 8.22
C LYS A 42 -12.23 -0.78 9.11
N GLY A 43 -11.77 0.45 9.37
CA GLY A 43 -10.57 0.71 10.17
C GLY A 43 -9.26 0.41 9.44
N CYS A 44 -8.14 0.57 10.15
CA CYS A 44 -6.78 0.37 9.64
C CYS A 44 -6.19 -1.00 10.00
N GLU A 45 -6.81 -1.76 10.91
CA GLU A 45 -6.28 -3.03 11.41
C GLU A 45 -7.38 -4.12 11.49
N PRO A 46 -7.03 -5.41 11.31
CA PRO A 46 -7.96 -6.53 11.46
C PRO A 46 -8.46 -6.71 12.89
N SER A 47 -9.77 -6.93 13.02
CA SER A 47 -10.41 -7.35 14.27
C SER A 47 -10.41 -8.87 14.44
N ASP A 48 -10.38 -9.62 13.33
CA ASP A 48 -10.30 -11.08 13.28
C ASP A 48 -9.06 -11.45 12.46
N LEU A 49 -8.06 -12.04 13.14
CA LEU A 49 -6.77 -12.36 12.54
C LEU A 49 -6.82 -13.63 11.69
N ASP A 50 -7.68 -14.59 12.05
CA ASP A 50 -7.83 -15.84 11.30
C ASP A 50 -8.56 -15.58 9.99
N GLU A 51 -9.60 -14.75 10.01
CA GLU A 51 -10.25 -14.24 8.80
C GLU A 51 -9.29 -13.45 7.93
N PHE A 52 -8.51 -12.54 8.51
CA PHE A 52 -7.54 -11.75 7.76
C PHE A 52 -6.48 -12.63 7.07
N GLU A 53 -5.90 -13.61 7.77
CA GLU A 53 -4.92 -14.53 7.17
C GLU A 53 -5.57 -15.38 6.07
N ARG A 54 -6.80 -15.85 6.26
CA ARG A 54 -7.55 -16.62 5.25
C ARG A 54 -7.78 -15.80 3.99
N GLU A 55 -8.32 -14.58 4.11
CA GLU A 55 -8.58 -13.71 2.95
C GLU A 55 -7.29 -13.33 2.20
N LEU A 56 -6.19 -13.11 2.92
CA LEU A 56 -4.87 -12.87 2.31
C LEU A 56 -4.42 -14.05 1.45
N ARG A 57 -4.57 -15.29 1.96
CA ARG A 57 -4.20 -16.51 1.24
C ARG A 57 -5.08 -16.71 0.00
N GLU A 58 -6.38 -16.49 0.11
CA GLU A 58 -7.30 -16.57 -1.03
C GLU A 58 -6.92 -15.57 -2.13
N ALA A 59 -6.62 -14.32 -1.76
CA ALA A 59 -6.16 -13.31 -2.71
C ALA A 59 -4.81 -13.70 -3.34
N TYR A 60 -3.87 -14.19 -2.54
CA TYR A 60 -2.55 -14.60 -3.02
C TYR A 60 -2.59 -15.79 -3.99
N HIS A 61 -3.45 -16.79 -3.74
CA HIS A 61 -3.60 -17.97 -4.59
C HIS A 61 -4.00 -17.60 -6.03
N LEU A 62 -4.70 -16.48 -6.23
CA LEU A 62 -5.07 -15.97 -7.55
C LEU A 62 -3.90 -15.31 -8.31
N LEU A 63 -2.78 -15.03 -7.62
CA LEU A 63 -1.63 -14.31 -8.17
C LEU A 63 -0.33 -15.13 -8.18
N GLU A 64 -0.22 -16.18 -7.36
CA GLU A 64 1.06 -16.84 -7.09
C GLU A 64 1.72 -17.42 -8.36
N GLU A 65 0.95 -18.01 -9.27
CA GLU A 65 1.50 -18.61 -10.50
C GLU A 65 1.93 -17.58 -11.55
N VAL A 66 1.45 -16.34 -11.44
CA VAL A 66 1.69 -15.28 -12.43
C VAL A 66 2.62 -14.18 -11.94
N SER A 67 3.11 -14.27 -10.70
CA SER A 67 3.85 -13.18 -10.04
C SER A 67 5.23 -13.65 -9.57
N ASP A 68 6.27 -12.92 -9.96
CA ASP A 68 7.62 -13.11 -9.40
C ASP A 68 7.73 -12.48 -7.99
N VAL A 69 6.96 -11.42 -7.75
CA VAL A 69 6.84 -10.70 -6.49
C VAL A 69 5.44 -10.13 -6.36
N VAL A 70 4.92 -10.03 -5.13
CA VAL A 70 3.59 -9.47 -4.85
C VAL A 70 3.71 -8.18 -4.04
N ILE A 71 3.05 -7.11 -4.49
CA ILE A 71 2.88 -5.87 -3.72
C ILE A 71 1.58 -5.98 -2.91
N TYR A 72 1.69 -5.80 -1.60
CA TYR A 72 0.53 -5.60 -0.73
C TYR A 72 0.13 -4.12 -0.73
N GLY A 73 -0.71 -3.72 -1.68
CA GLY A 73 -1.11 -2.32 -1.91
C GLY A 73 -2.20 -1.80 -0.98
N ARG A 74 -2.22 -2.26 0.28
CA ARG A 74 -3.15 -1.79 1.31
C ARG A 74 -2.33 -1.35 2.54
N THR A 75 -2.85 -0.37 3.28
CA THR A 75 -2.37 -0.04 4.64
C THR A 75 -2.99 -0.96 5.70
N TYR A 76 -4.08 -1.65 5.36
CA TYR A 76 -4.83 -2.43 6.33
C TYR A 76 -3.98 -3.59 6.89
N GLY A 77 -3.74 -3.62 8.19
CA GLY A 77 -2.93 -4.65 8.83
C GLY A 77 -1.42 -4.45 8.74
N THR A 78 -0.92 -3.37 8.12
CA THR A 78 0.53 -3.16 7.98
C THR A 78 1.19 -2.61 9.25
N HIS A 79 0.47 -1.88 10.11
CA HIS A 79 1.08 -1.27 11.30
C HIS A 79 1.38 -2.32 12.37
N LYS A 80 0.47 -3.29 12.58
CA LYS A 80 0.60 -4.29 13.65
C LYS A 80 0.75 -5.73 13.17
N HIS A 81 0.21 -6.06 11.99
CA HIS A 81 0.07 -7.44 11.53
C HIS A 81 0.82 -7.73 10.23
N ALA A 82 1.85 -6.95 9.91
CA ALA A 82 2.68 -7.17 8.72
C ALA A 82 3.35 -8.56 8.70
N HIS A 83 3.55 -9.18 9.86
CA HIS A 83 4.05 -10.56 9.97
C HIS A 83 3.05 -11.59 9.40
N LEU A 84 1.74 -11.38 9.56
CA LEU A 84 0.69 -12.22 8.95
C LEU A 84 0.66 -12.06 7.44
N ILE A 85 0.85 -10.83 6.94
CA ILE A 85 0.94 -10.53 5.50
C ILE A 85 2.08 -11.33 4.87
N ARG A 86 3.28 -11.32 5.47
CA ARG A 86 4.44 -12.11 5.01
C ARG A 86 4.25 -13.61 5.14
N LYS A 87 3.55 -14.06 6.19
CA LYS A 87 3.23 -15.48 6.38
C LYS A 87 2.25 -15.99 5.32
N ALA A 88 1.31 -15.15 4.90
CA ALA A 88 0.33 -15.49 3.87
C ALA A 88 0.90 -15.37 2.44
N ILE A 89 1.75 -14.37 2.21
CA ILE A 89 2.29 -14.01 0.89
C ILE A 89 3.80 -14.22 0.91
N GLY A 90 4.28 -15.25 0.19
CA GLY A 90 5.68 -15.68 0.25
C GLY A 90 6.68 -14.57 -0.08
N ASN A 91 6.67 -14.05 -1.31
CA ASN A 91 7.53 -12.94 -1.74
C ASN A 91 6.72 -11.63 -1.81
N VAL A 92 6.69 -10.89 -0.70
CA VAL A 92 5.85 -9.70 -0.56
C VAL A 92 6.64 -8.41 -0.37
N VAL A 93 6.18 -7.36 -1.04
CA VAL A 93 6.58 -5.97 -0.84
C VAL A 93 5.45 -5.22 -0.15
N ILE A 94 5.74 -4.59 0.99
CA ILE A 94 4.81 -3.75 1.73
C ILE A 94 5.21 -2.28 1.49
N PRO A 95 4.45 -1.49 0.71
CA PRO A 95 4.84 -0.14 0.29
C PRO A 95 5.22 0.78 1.43
N GLU A 96 4.49 0.70 2.54
CA GLU A 96 4.72 1.53 3.72
C GLU A 96 6.12 1.28 4.33
N GLU A 97 6.56 0.03 4.42
CA GLU A 97 7.91 -0.31 4.87
C GLU A 97 8.99 0.13 3.87
N GLU A 98 8.71 0.02 2.57
CA GLU A 98 9.64 0.46 1.53
C GLU A 98 9.82 1.97 1.51
N VAL A 99 8.79 2.75 1.83
CA VAL A 99 8.90 4.21 2.02
C VAL A 99 9.88 4.51 3.15
N VAL A 100 9.76 3.85 4.31
CA VAL A 100 10.70 4.06 5.44
C VAL A 100 12.12 3.65 5.08
N LYS A 101 12.30 2.49 4.43
CA LYS A 101 13.62 2.03 3.98
C LYS A 101 14.24 3.01 2.99
N LEU A 102 13.48 3.50 2.02
CA LEU A 102 13.92 4.46 1.02
C LEU A 102 14.33 5.79 1.66
N LEU A 103 13.49 6.35 2.53
CA LEU A 103 13.79 7.60 3.23
C LEU A 103 15.04 7.49 4.10
N LYS A 104 15.22 6.38 4.82
CA LYS A 104 16.45 6.10 5.59
C LYS A 104 17.67 6.00 4.68
N LYS A 105 17.57 5.30 3.54
CA LYS A 105 18.63 5.19 2.54
C LYS A 105 19.02 6.56 1.95
N LEU A 106 18.05 7.46 1.79
CA LEU A 106 18.28 8.84 1.34
C LEU A 106 18.84 9.76 2.44
N GLY A 107 18.98 9.26 3.68
CA GLY A 107 19.45 10.06 4.81
C GLY A 107 18.45 11.11 5.30
N ALA A 108 17.17 10.96 4.94
CA ALA A 108 16.13 11.87 5.38
C ALA A 108 15.94 11.80 6.91
N LYS A 109 15.94 12.95 7.56
CA LYS A 109 15.69 13.09 9.01
C LYS A 109 14.37 13.79 9.31
N LYS A 110 14.01 14.74 8.45
CA LYS A 110 12.80 15.56 8.54
C LYS A 110 11.91 15.28 7.34
N VAL A 111 10.61 15.11 7.59
CA VAL A 111 9.62 14.83 6.53
C VAL A 111 8.36 15.65 6.75
N TRP A 112 7.68 15.98 5.65
CA TRP A 112 6.34 16.56 5.66
C TRP A 112 5.37 15.53 5.10
N VAL A 113 4.23 15.31 5.76
CA VAL A 113 3.33 14.19 5.47
C VAL A 113 2.02 14.69 4.86
N GLY A 114 1.78 14.43 3.58
CA GLY A 114 0.50 14.65 2.92
C GLY A 114 -0.29 13.36 2.82
N THR A 115 -1.56 13.36 3.20
CA THR A 115 -2.43 12.18 3.05
C THR A 115 -3.79 12.53 2.47
N PRO A 116 -4.48 11.63 1.76
CA PRO A 116 -5.81 11.94 1.27
C PRO A 116 -6.89 11.83 2.36
N TYR A 117 -6.52 11.49 3.59
CA TYR A 117 -7.46 11.03 4.62
C TYR A 117 -8.07 12.17 5.46
N VAL A 118 -9.09 11.81 6.24
CA VAL A 118 -9.58 12.62 7.36
C VAL A 118 -8.52 12.75 8.45
N LYS A 119 -8.63 13.82 9.24
CA LYS A 119 -7.62 14.25 10.20
C LYS A 119 -7.20 13.15 11.17
N GLU A 120 -8.16 12.37 11.66
CA GLU A 120 -7.92 11.28 12.63
C GLU A 120 -6.95 10.27 12.05
N ARG A 121 -7.21 9.82 10.81
CA ARG A 121 -6.36 8.87 10.11
C ARG A 121 -5.03 9.51 9.67
N THR A 122 -5.01 10.77 9.26
CA THR A 122 -3.76 11.50 9.00
C THR A 122 -2.84 11.51 10.23
N LEU A 123 -3.40 11.69 11.42
CA LEU A 123 -2.63 11.67 12.67
C LEU A 123 -2.09 10.29 13.03
N GLU A 124 -2.81 9.21 12.68
CA GLU A 124 -2.31 7.83 12.79
C GLU A 124 -1.06 7.64 11.90
N GLU A 125 -1.13 8.03 10.63
CA GLU A 125 0.01 7.95 9.70
C GLU A 125 1.21 8.79 10.17
N VAL A 126 0.96 10.00 10.66
CA VAL A 126 2.00 10.88 11.23
C VAL A 126 2.66 10.22 12.45
N SER A 127 1.88 9.57 13.31
CA SER A 127 2.41 8.87 14.48
C SER A 127 3.28 7.69 14.07
N TRP A 128 2.82 6.89 13.10
CA TRP A 128 3.58 5.78 12.56
C TRP A 128 4.93 6.23 11.93
N ILE A 129 4.93 7.33 11.16
CA ILE A 129 6.17 7.91 10.61
C ILE A 129 7.12 8.37 11.72
N ARG A 130 6.60 8.99 12.79
CA ARG A 130 7.42 9.41 13.95
C ARG A 130 8.02 8.22 14.68
N GLU A 131 7.24 7.16 14.90
CA GLU A 131 7.71 5.91 15.52
C GLU A 131 8.83 5.25 14.72
N ASN A 132 8.85 5.46 13.40
CA ASN A 132 9.91 4.98 12.52
C ASN A 132 11.20 5.83 12.52
N GLY A 133 11.25 6.89 13.34
CA GLY A 133 12.46 7.67 13.62
C GLY A 133 12.58 8.98 12.83
N PHE A 134 11.50 9.48 12.23
CA PHE A 134 11.50 10.73 11.47
C PHE A 134 10.92 11.89 12.29
N GLU A 135 11.53 13.07 12.15
CA GLU A 135 10.94 14.33 12.62
C GLU A 135 9.88 14.79 11.61
N VAL A 136 8.61 14.71 11.97
CA VAL A 136 7.52 15.22 11.11
C VAL A 136 7.36 16.72 11.34
N THR A 137 7.77 17.52 10.36
CA THR A 137 7.77 19.00 10.42
C THR A 137 6.42 19.62 10.13
N GLY A 138 5.50 18.87 9.52
CA GLY A 138 4.13 19.30 9.22
C GLY A 138 3.36 18.19 8.53
N TYR A 139 2.04 18.35 8.45
CA TYR A 139 1.15 17.42 7.78
C TYR A 139 -0.14 18.11 7.33
N ASP A 140 -0.76 17.60 6.28
CA ASP A 140 -2.16 17.91 5.94
C ASP A 140 -2.89 16.71 5.32
N GLY A 141 -4.22 16.76 5.38
CA GLY A 141 -5.14 15.72 4.95
C GLY A 141 -6.23 16.26 4.01
N LEU A 142 -6.47 15.62 2.87
CA LEU A 142 -7.55 16.04 1.94
C LEU A 142 -8.97 15.75 2.46
N GLY A 143 -9.12 15.11 3.63
CA GLY A 143 -10.41 14.91 4.27
C GLY A 143 -11.30 13.86 3.59
N LYS A 144 -10.74 12.98 2.75
CA LYS A 144 -11.53 11.99 2.00
C LYS A 144 -11.66 10.68 2.76
N VAL A 145 -12.79 10.01 2.54
CA VAL A 145 -13.12 8.73 3.19
C VAL A 145 -13.18 7.57 2.18
N LYS A 146 -13.85 7.76 1.04
CA LYS A 146 -14.05 6.68 0.06
C LYS A 146 -12.83 6.54 -0.85
N GLY A 147 -12.37 5.31 -1.06
CA GLY A 147 -11.22 5.01 -1.93
C GLY A 147 -11.38 5.53 -3.37
N VAL A 148 -12.59 5.53 -3.92
CA VAL A 148 -12.85 6.09 -5.26
C VAL A 148 -12.69 7.61 -5.28
N ASP A 149 -13.15 8.33 -4.26
CA ASP A 149 -12.99 9.78 -4.16
C ASP A 149 -11.52 10.16 -4.00
N ILE A 150 -10.77 9.33 -3.25
CA ILE A 150 -9.31 9.43 -3.13
C ILE A 150 -8.64 9.22 -4.50
N SER A 151 -9.05 8.19 -5.24
CA SER A 151 -8.49 7.89 -6.56
C SER A 151 -8.80 8.98 -7.60
N ASN A 152 -9.93 9.68 -7.45
CA ASN A 152 -10.33 10.79 -8.32
C ASN A 152 -9.65 12.13 -7.98
N THR A 153 -8.62 12.13 -7.11
CA THR A 153 -7.90 13.37 -6.76
C THR A 153 -7.15 13.91 -7.98
N PRO A 154 -7.44 15.16 -8.43
CA PRO A 154 -6.69 15.76 -9.53
C PRO A 154 -5.22 16.01 -9.15
N VAL A 155 -4.31 15.82 -10.10
CA VAL A 155 -2.84 15.99 -9.92
C VAL A 155 -2.40 17.39 -9.48
N PHE A 156 -3.26 18.40 -9.62
CA PHE A 156 -3.00 19.79 -9.21
C PHE A 156 -3.58 20.13 -7.82
N THR A 157 -4.01 19.12 -7.05
CA THR A 157 -4.49 19.32 -5.69
C THR A 157 -3.32 19.62 -4.76
N ILE A 158 -3.45 20.68 -3.94
CA ILE A 158 -2.41 21.14 -3.02
C ILE A 158 -2.75 20.67 -1.59
N TYR A 159 -1.71 20.27 -0.87
CA TYR A 159 -1.71 19.91 0.56
C TYR A 159 -1.12 21.04 1.41
#